data_AF-A0A537TS88-F1
#
_entry.id   AF-A0A537TS88-F1
#
_cell.length_a   1.000
_cell.length_b   1.000
_cell.length_c   1.000
_cell.angle_alpha   90.00
_cell.angle_beta   90.00
_cell.angle_gamma   90.00
#
_symmetry.space_group_name_H-M   'P 1'
#
loop_
_entity.id
_entity.type
_entity.pdbx_description
1 polymer ?
#
loop_
_entity_poly.entity_id
_entity_poly.type
_entity_poly.pdbx_seq_one_letter_code
_entity_poly.pdbx_strand_id
1 'polypeptide(L)'
;MHRPFATLDVFTDRRFAGNPLAVVREAEGLEADAMQAIAREFNHPETVFVFAPADAGHRARLRIFTPARELPFAGHPTVGTAVLLALFDGAAAGGELVLEEGIGAVRCTLEWVNGAR
;
A
#
# COMPACT_ATOMS: atom_id res chain seq x y z
N MET A 1 13.22 17.19 -2.86
CA MET A 1 12.85 15.87 -2.31
C MET A 1 11.94 15.19 -3.31
N HIS A 2 12.36 14.06 -3.86
CA HIS A 2 11.55 13.23 -4.74
C HIS A 2 11.09 12.01 -3.95
N ARG A 3 9.81 11.64 -4.06
CA ARG A 3 9.29 10.41 -3.47
C ARG A 3 8.53 9.64 -4.55
N PRO A 4 8.90 8.39 -4.85
CA PRO A 4 8.15 7.60 -5.80
C PRO A 4 6.78 7.24 -5.22
N PHE A 5 5.75 7.45 -6.03
CA PHE A 5 4.39 7.00 -5.72
C PHE A 5 3.81 6.21 -6.90
N ALA A 6 2.77 5.45 -6.61
CA ALA A 6 1.92 4.80 -7.60
C ALA A 6 0.46 5.08 -7.28
N THR A 7 -0.37 5.18 -8.31
CA THR A 7 -1.82 5.14 -8.19
C THR A 7 -2.32 3.79 -8.67
N LEU A 8 -3.23 3.17 -7.93
CA LEU A 8 -3.82 1.88 -8.23
C LEU A 8 -5.34 1.97 -8.26
N ASP A 9 -5.93 1.14 -9.11
CA ASP A 9 -7.36 0.85 -9.13
C ASP A 9 -7.56 -0.51 -8.45
N VAL A 10 -8.06 -0.52 -7.21
CA VAL A 10 -8.19 -1.74 -6.40
C VAL A 10 -9.56 -2.38 -6.59
N PHE A 11 -9.64 -3.71 -6.50
CA PHE A 11 -10.85 -4.52 -6.73
C PHE A 11 -11.41 -4.41 -8.15
N THR A 12 -10.52 -4.26 -9.13
CA THR A 12 -10.87 -4.27 -10.54
C THR A 12 -9.71 -4.77 -11.38
N ASP A 13 -10.02 -5.25 -12.58
CA ASP A 13 -9.09 -5.55 -13.67
C ASP A 13 -9.12 -4.48 -14.77
N ARG A 14 -9.91 -3.41 -14.59
CA ARG A 14 -10.10 -2.32 -15.55
C ARG A 14 -9.54 -1.02 -15.00
N ARG A 15 -8.77 -0.31 -15.83
CA ARG A 15 -8.25 1.03 -15.50
C ARG A 15 -9.41 2.00 -15.25
N PHE A 16 -9.21 2.87 -14.26
CA PHE A 16 -10.14 3.92 -13.82
C PHE A 16 -11.48 3.38 -13.30
N ALA A 17 -11.46 2.20 -12.70
CA ALA A 17 -12.61 1.57 -12.05
C ALA A 17 -12.23 1.09 -10.63
N GLY A 18 -13.16 0.49 -9.91
CA GLY A 18 -12.88 0.01 -8.56
C GLY A 18 -12.63 1.15 -7.58
N ASN A 19 -11.68 0.96 -6.65
CA ASN A 19 -11.37 1.91 -5.60
C ASN A 19 -9.97 2.51 -5.79
N PRO A 20 -9.84 3.83 -6.02
CA PRO A 20 -8.55 4.46 -6.27
C PRO A 20 -7.70 4.53 -4.99
N LEU A 21 -6.41 4.21 -5.12
CA LEU A 21 -5.45 4.17 -4.02
C LEU A 21 -4.16 4.86 -4.43
N ALA A 22 -3.65 5.77 -3.60
CA ALA A 22 -2.29 6.29 -3.73
C ALA A 22 -1.34 5.55 -2.78
N VAL A 23 -0.16 5.15 -3.25
CA VAL A 23 0.87 4.50 -2.44
C VAL A 23 2.20 5.22 -2.61
N VAL A 24 2.73 5.76 -1.51
CA VAL A 24 4.05 6.41 -1.42
C VAL A 24 5.05 5.38 -0.88
N ARG A 25 6.06 5.02 -1.67
CA ARG A 25 6.91 3.83 -1.41
C ARG A 25 8.13 4.06 -0.51
N GLU A 26 8.58 5.29 -0.39
CA GLU A 26 9.76 5.69 0.40
C GLU A 26 9.34 6.77 1.39
N ALA A 27 8.68 6.36 2.47
CA ALA A 27 8.07 7.27 3.44
C ALA A 27 9.00 7.66 4.60
N GLU A 28 10.22 7.14 4.63
CA GLU A 28 11.23 7.45 5.65
C GLU A 28 11.45 8.96 5.80
N GLY A 29 11.53 9.40 7.06
CA GLY A 29 11.67 10.81 7.41
C GLY A 29 10.41 11.67 7.19
N LEU A 30 9.25 11.08 6.86
CA LEU A 30 7.97 11.78 6.92
C LEU A 30 7.37 11.70 8.32
N GLU A 31 7.12 12.87 8.90
CA GLU A 31 6.28 13.00 10.09
C GLU A 31 4.80 12.84 9.74
N ALA A 32 3.97 12.55 10.75
CA ALA A 32 2.53 12.31 10.58
C ALA A 32 1.81 13.47 9.88
N ASP A 33 2.12 14.72 10.23
CA ASP A 33 1.50 15.90 9.61
C ASP A 33 1.84 16.02 8.12
N ALA A 34 3.05 15.64 7.73
CA ALA A 34 3.46 15.64 6.32
C ALA A 34 2.74 14.55 5.53
N MET A 35 2.59 13.35 6.11
CA MET A 35 1.79 12.27 5.51
C MET A 35 0.33 12.67 5.37
N GLN A 36 -0.25 13.31 6.40
CA GLN A 36 -1.62 13.79 6.35
C GLN A 36 -1.83 14.88 5.29
N ALA A 37 -0.86 15.79 5.13
CA ALA A 37 -0.88 16.80 4.08
C ALA A 37 -0.81 16.18 2.68
N ILE A 38 0.06 15.19 2.48
CA ILE A 38 0.17 14.44 1.21
C ILE A 38 -1.13 13.68 0.91
N ALA A 39 -1.72 13.01 1.90
CA ALA A 39 -3.00 12.30 1.72
C ALA A 39 -4.13 13.26 1.33
N ARG A 40 -4.14 14.47 1.90
CA ARG A 40 -5.08 15.53 1.52
C ARG A 40 -4.83 16.02 0.10
N GLU A 41 -3.57 16.17 -0.31
CA GLU A 41 -3.19 16.58 -1.68
C GLU A 41 -3.64 15.55 -2.73
N PHE A 42 -3.43 14.26 -2.49
CA PHE A 42 -3.92 13.21 -3.40
C PHE A 42 -5.45 13.18 -3.49
N ASN A 43 -6.14 13.46 -2.37
CA ASN A 43 -7.60 13.46 -2.27
C ASN A 43 -8.27 12.17 -2.78
N HIS A 44 -7.56 11.04 -2.66
CA HIS A 44 -8.15 9.70 -2.79
C HIS A 44 -8.80 9.29 -1.46
N PRO A 45 -9.69 8.29 -1.45
CA PRO A 45 -10.26 7.75 -0.21
C PRO A 45 -9.19 7.44 0.84
N GLU A 46 -8.09 6.82 0.41
CA GLU A 46 -6.92 6.55 1.23
C GLU A 46 -5.59 6.73 0.45
N THR A 47 -4.54 7.06 1.21
CA THR A 47 -3.15 7.07 0.79
C THR A 47 -2.33 6.22 1.75
N VAL A 48 -1.50 5.33 1.20
CA VAL A 48 -0.62 4.44 1.97
C VAL A 48 0.81 4.94 1.91
N PHE A 49 1.48 4.91 3.06
CA PHE A 49 2.90 5.20 3.20
C PHE A 49 3.63 3.91 3.59
N VAL A 50 4.56 3.50 2.76
CA VAL A 50 5.34 2.28 2.92
C VAL A 50 6.67 2.61 3.58
N PHE A 51 7.00 1.85 4.62
CA PHE A 51 8.25 1.91 5.36
C PHE A 51 8.94 0.55 5.33
N ALA A 52 10.24 0.56 5.61
CA ALA A 52 10.94 -0.65 6.03
C ALA A 52 10.19 -1.34 7.20
N PRO A 53 10.08 -2.68 7.17
CA PRO A 53 9.43 -3.43 8.24
C PRO A 53 10.25 -3.34 9.53
N ALA A 54 9.58 -3.45 10.68
CA ALA A 54 10.25 -3.57 11.97
C ALA A 54 10.80 -5.00 12.19
N ASP A 55 10.07 -6.01 11.73
CA ASP A 55 10.50 -7.41 11.71
C ASP A 55 11.10 -7.76 10.34
N ALA A 56 12.32 -8.32 10.33
CA ALA A 56 13.00 -8.72 9.10
C ALA A 56 12.28 -9.86 8.33
N GLY A 57 11.39 -10.60 8.98
CA GLY A 57 10.53 -11.61 8.35
C GLY A 57 9.28 -11.03 7.68
N HIS A 58 8.96 -9.76 7.90
CA HIS A 58 7.84 -9.07 7.26
C HIS A 58 8.31 -8.30 6.02
N ARG A 59 7.37 -7.95 5.14
CA ARG A 59 7.70 -7.31 3.87
C ARG A 59 7.81 -5.80 3.98
N ALA A 60 6.87 -5.18 4.69
CA ALA A 60 6.81 -3.73 4.85
C ALA A 60 5.95 -3.35 6.05
N ARG A 61 6.14 -2.14 6.53
CA ARG A 61 5.24 -1.48 7.47
C ARG A 61 4.46 -0.39 6.77
N LEU A 62 3.16 -0.33 7.03
CA LEU A 62 2.23 0.60 6.38
C LEU A 62 1.67 1.59 7.38
N ARG A 63 1.46 2.83 6.92
CA ARG A 63 0.56 3.79 7.56
C ARG A 63 -0.47 4.23 6.53
N ILE A 64 -1.73 4.29 6.95
CA ILE A 64 -2.87 4.52 6.04
C ILE A 64 -3.57 5.79 6.46
N PHE A 65 -3.72 6.73 5.53
CA PHE A 65 -4.36 8.02 5.79
C PHE A 65 -5.52 8.24 4.83
N THR A 66 -6.67 8.62 5.38
CA THR A 66 -7.67 9.38 4.63
C THR A 66 -7.23 10.84 4.50
N PRO A 67 -7.91 11.68 3.69
CA PRO A 67 -7.67 13.13 3.67
C PRO A 67 -7.90 13.84 5.02
N ALA A 68 -8.56 13.17 5.97
CA ALA A 68 -8.95 13.75 7.25
C ALA A 68 -8.17 13.21 8.46
N ARG A 69 -7.74 11.94 8.42
CA ARG A 69 -7.08 11.26 9.55
C ARG A 69 -6.34 10.00 9.13
N GLU A 70 -5.46 9.54 10.01
CA GLU A 70 -4.89 8.20 9.97
C GLU A 70 -5.92 7.11 10.35
N LEU A 71 -5.80 5.95 9.73
CA LEU A 71 -6.52 4.73 10.05
C LEU A 71 -5.52 3.64 10.48
N PRO A 72 -5.85 2.83 11.50
CA PRO A 72 -4.98 1.73 11.92
C PRO A 72 -4.97 0.56 10.91
N PHE A 73 -6.00 0.45 10.07
CA PHE A 73 -6.17 -0.60 9.06
C PHE A 73 -7.24 -0.17 8.04
N ALA A 74 -7.10 -0.60 6.80
CA ALA A 74 -8.16 -0.54 5.79
C ALA A 74 -7.95 -1.63 4.72
N GLY A 75 -9.02 -2.34 4.35
CA GLY A 75 -8.92 -3.52 3.50
C GLY A 75 -8.40 -3.27 2.08
N HIS A 76 -8.99 -2.33 1.33
CA HIS A 76 -8.54 -2.06 -0.04
C HIS A 76 -7.12 -1.47 -0.10
N PRO A 77 -6.70 -0.58 0.83
CA PRO A 77 -5.32 -0.13 0.91
C PRO A 77 -4.32 -1.27 1.15
N THR A 78 -4.65 -2.22 2.04
CA THR A 78 -3.83 -3.43 2.28
C THR A 78 -3.72 -4.27 1.01
N VAL A 79 -4.84 -4.58 0.36
CA VAL A 79 -4.88 -5.41 -0.87
C VAL A 79 -4.08 -4.76 -2.00
N GLY A 80 -4.33 -3.48 -2.29
CA GLY A 80 -3.63 -2.76 -3.36
C GLY A 80 -2.13 -2.65 -3.10
N THR A 81 -1.73 -2.38 -1.86
CA THR A 81 -0.31 -2.27 -1.50
C THR A 81 0.40 -3.62 -1.55
N ALA A 82 -0.25 -4.71 -1.10
CA ALA A 82 0.31 -6.06 -1.20
C ALA A 82 0.60 -6.44 -2.67
N VAL A 83 -0.35 -6.20 -3.56
CA VAL A 83 -0.17 -6.46 -5.01
C VAL A 83 0.96 -5.60 -5.58
N LEU A 84 1.00 -4.30 -5.25
CA LEU A 84 2.05 -3.40 -5.71
C LEU A 84 3.46 -3.90 -5.31
N LEU A 85 3.63 -4.28 -4.05
CA LEU A 85 4.92 -4.75 -3.53
C LEU A 85 5.34 -6.07 -4.20
N ALA A 86 4.40 -7.01 -4.38
CA ALA A 86 4.69 -8.27 -5.06
C ALA A 86 5.10 -8.09 -6.52
N LEU A 87 4.51 -7.11 -7.23
CA LEU A 87 4.93 -6.74 -8.59
C LEU A 87 6.37 -6.23 -8.63
N PHE A 88 6.77 -5.41 -7.66
CA PHE A 88 8.15 -4.92 -7.55
C PHE A 88 9.15 -6.01 -7.18
N ASP A 89 8.74 -6.98 -6.37
CA ASP A 89 9.56 -8.15 -6.02
C ASP A 89 9.72 -9.12 -7.20
N GLY A 90 9.00 -8.90 -8.30
CA GLY A 90 9.04 -9.75 -9.48
C GLY A 90 8.44 -11.14 -9.24
N ALA A 91 7.56 -11.28 -8.24
CA ALA A 91 6.97 -12.56 -7.85
C ALA A 91 6.25 -13.21 -9.04
N ALA A 92 6.80 -14.31 -9.56
CA ALA A 92 6.35 -14.91 -10.83
C ALA A 92 5.16 -15.87 -10.70
N ALA A 93 4.82 -16.33 -9.49
CA ALA A 93 3.85 -17.42 -9.31
C ALA A 93 2.88 -17.22 -8.12
N GLY A 94 2.77 -16.01 -7.58
CA GLY A 94 2.09 -15.77 -6.32
C GLY A 94 3.02 -16.01 -5.14
N GLY A 95 2.48 -15.96 -3.93
CA GLY A 95 3.27 -16.09 -2.71
C GLY A 95 2.56 -15.58 -1.48
N GLU A 96 3.29 -15.45 -0.39
CA GLU A 96 2.81 -14.87 0.86
C GLU A 96 3.71 -13.69 1.23
N LEU A 97 3.09 -12.61 1.69
CA LEU A 97 3.79 -11.51 2.33
C LEU A 97 3.05 -11.08 3.59
N VAL A 98 3.77 -10.46 4.51
CA VAL A 98 3.22 -9.92 5.75
C VAL A 98 3.44 -8.41 5.78
N LEU A 99 2.38 -7.67 6.07
CA LEU A 99 2.36 -6.22 6.20
C LEU A 99 2.15 -5.85 7.67
N GLU A 100 2.99 -4.97 8.20
CA GLU A 100 2.80 -4.44 9.55
C GLU A 100 1.90 -3.22 9.49
N GLU A 101 0.75 -3.28 10.15
CA GLU A 101 -0.23 -2.20 10.18
C GLU A 101 -0.52 -1.76 11.62
N GLY A 102 -1.35 -0.73 11.80
CA GLY A 102 -1.75 -0.24 13.13
C GLY A 102 -2.55 -1.25 13.95
N ILE A 103 -2.98 -2.35 13.35
CA ILE A 103 -3.63 -3.50 14.02
C ILE A 103 -2.68 -4.69 14.24
N GLY A 104 -1.40 -4.57 13.87
CA GLY A 104 -0.41 -5.64 13.91
C GLY A 104 -0.11 -6.24 12.53
N ALA A 105 0.47 -7.44 12.52
CA ALA A 105 0.87 -8.13 11.30
C ALA A 105 -0.34 -8.69 10.54
N VAL A 106 -0.49 -8.28 9.28
CA VAL A 106 -1.53 -8.74 8.36
C VAL A 106 -0.89 -9.61 7.29
N ARG A 107 -1.32 -10.87 7.23
CA ARG A 107 -0.85 -11.85 6.26
C ARG A 107 -1.65 -11.74 4.96
N CYS A 108 -0.96 -11.62 3.84
CA CYS A 108 -1.55 -11.56 2.51
C CYS A 108 -1.05 -12.73 1.66
N THR A 109 -1.98 -13.53 1.14
CA THR A 109 -1.70 -14.55 0.13
C THR A 109 -2.00 -13.99 -1.25
N LEU A 110 -1.08 -14.17 -2.20
CA LEU A 110 -1.19 -13.71 -3.58
C LEU A 110 -1.28 -14.89 -4.53
N GLU A 111 -2.19 -14.78 -5.49
CA GLU A 111 -2.37 -15.74 -6.58
C GLU A 111 -2.44 -14.96 -7.90
N TRP A 112 -1.65 -15.36 -8.89
CA TRP A 112 -1.72 -14.81 -10.25
C TRP A 112 -2.61 -15.68 -11.11
N VAL A 113 -3.70 -15.11 -11.62
CA VAL A 113 -4.59 -15.81 -12.55
C VAL A 113 -4.12 -15.55 -13.98
N ASN A 114 -3.86 -16.62 -14.73
CA ASN A 114 -3.50 -16.60 -16.17
C ASN A 114 -2.19 -15.86 -16.54
N GLY A 115 -1.24 -15.70 -15.61
CA GLY A 115 0.07 -15.12 -15.92
C GLY A 115 0.06 -13.64 -16.33
N ALA A 116 -1.08 -12.96 -16.18
CA ALA A 116 -1.17 -11.51 -16.34
C ALA A 116 -0.54 -10.84 -15.11
N ARG A 117 0.49 -10.03 -15.37
CA ARG A 117 1.11 -9.09 -14.42
C ARG A 117 0.60 -7.68 -14.71
#